data_AF-A0A3P8VD61-F1
#
_entry.id   AF-A0A3P8VD61-F1
#
_cell.length_a   1.000
_cell.length_b   1.000
_cell.length_c   1.000
_cell.angle_alpha   90.00
_cell.angle_beta   90.00
_cell.angle_gamma   90.00
#
_symmetry.space_group_name_H-M   'P 1'
#
loop_
_entity.id
_entity.type
_entity.pdbx_description
1 polymer ?
#
loop_
_entity_poly.entity_id
_entity_poly.type
_entity_poly.pdbx_seq_one_letter_code
_entity_poly.pdbx_strand_id
1 'polypeptide(L)'
;QAVDYSHTIVSTTPCCLPVKTKRLLSKDGFLMYLQDPETAVLNPDHRDVYQDMTKPLNHYFISSSHNTYLMEDQLKGPSKRSNLIRSIFVMIIILTTFSHNYFACLDCLLITIL
;
A
#
# COMPACT_ATOMS: atom_id res chain seq x y z
N GLN A 1 -15.85 -10.49 -21.92
CA GLN A 1 -14.90 -10.21 -20.82
C GLN A 1 -15.21 -8.88 -20.12
N ALA A 2 -14.81 -7.70 -20.62
CA ALA A 2 -15.01 -6.44 -19.87
C ALA A 2 -16.49 -6.09 -19.56
N VAL A 3 -17.41 -6.39 -20.50
CA VAL A 3 -18.86 -6.20 -20.30
C VAL A 3 -19.46 -7.22 -19.34
N ASP A 4 -18.92 -8.44 -19.29
CA ASP A 4 -19.38 -9.46 -18.33
C ASP A 4 -18.94 -9.09 -16.91
N TYR A 5 -17.71 -8.59 -16.76
CA TYR A 5 -17.20 -8.07 -15.47
C TYR A 5 -18.04 -6.91 -14.93
N SER A 6 -18.43 -5.95 -15.80
CA SER A 6 -19.24 -4.82 -15.36
C SER A 6 -20.64 -5.24 -14.89
N HIS A 7 -21.22 -6.27 -15.52
CA HIS A 7 -22.50 -6.83 -15.07
C HIS A 7 -22.38 -7.54 -13.72
N THR A 8 -21.27 -8.25 -13.48
CA THR A 8 -20.99 -8.87 -12.18
C THR A 8 -20.88 -7.83 -11.07
N ILE A 9 -20.13 -6.75 -11.28
CA ILE A 9 -19.95 -5.66 -10.29
C ILE A 9 -21.29 -5.03 -9.88
N VAL A 10 -22.16 -4.75 -10.86
CA VAL A 10 -23.50 -4.19 -10.61
C VAL A 10 -24.39 -5.18 -9.82
N SER A 11 -24.20 -6.49 -10.01
CA SER A 11 -24.97 -7.51 -9.30
C SER A 11 -24.53 -7.68 -7.84
N THR A 12 -23.22 -7.67 -7.60
CA THR A 12 -22.58 -7.96 -6.30
C THR A 12 -22.66 -6.79 -5.32
N THR A 13 -22.67 -5.55 -5.80
CA THR A 13 -22.70 -4.34 -4.95
C THR A 13 -23.96 -4.29 -4.06
N PRO A 14 -23.85 -4.21 -2.72
CA PRO A 14 -25.00 -4.30 -1.82
C PRO A 14 -25.75 -2.96 -1.73
N CYS A 15 -26.52 -2.58 -2.76
CA CYS A 15 -27.46 -1.44 -2.65
C CYS A 15 -28.61 -1.48 -3.67
N CYS A 16 -29.80 -1.02 -3.25
CA CYS A 16 -31.03 -0.73 -3.98
C CYS A 16 -31.36 -1.56 -5.26
N LEU A 17 -32.23 -2.56 -5.11
CA LEU A 17 -32.82 -3.40 -6.18
C LEU A 17 -33.36 -2.65 -7.43
N PRO A 18 -34.02 -1.46 -7.35
CA PRO A 18 -34.65 -0.87 -8.54
C PRO A 18 -33.66 -0.35 -9.59
N VAL A 19 -32.39 -0.12 -9.21
CA VAL A 19 -31.34 0.38 -10.12
C VAL A 19 -30.57 -0.80 -10.76
N LYS A 20 -30.47 -1.91 -10.02
CA LYS A 20 -29.82 -3.15 -10.49
C LYS A 20 -30.50 -3.78 -11.71
N THR A 21 -31.84 -3.73 -11.77
CA THR A 21 -32.62 -4.26 -12.91
C THR A 21 -32.32 -3.55 -14.22
N LYS A 22 -31.85 -2.29 -14.16
CA LYS A 22 -31.42 -1.50 -15.32
C LYS A 22 -29.92 -1.62 -15.62
N ARG A 23 -29.20 -2.48 -14.88
CA ARG A 23 -27.74 -2.64 -14.98
C ARG A 23 -26.97 -1.35 -14.70
N LEU A 24 -27.44 -0.54 -13.74
CA LEU A 24 -26.83 0.73 -13.34
C LEU A 24 -26.35 0.67 -11.88
N LEU A 25 -25.37 1.51 -11.54
CA LEU A 25 -24.93 1.75 -10.16
C LEU A 25 -25.50 3.08 -9.67
N SER A 26 -25.96 3.11 -8.41
CA SER A 26 -26.22 4.37 -7.71
C SER A 26 -24.90 5.04 -7.33
N LYS A 27 -24.94 6.32 -6.97
CA LYS A 27 -23.77 7.05 -6.43
C LYS A 27 -23.13 6.28 -5.27
N ASP A 28 -23.95 5.81 -4.33
CA ASP A 28 -23.46 5.06 -3.17
C ASP A 28 -22.88 3.70 -3.57
N GLY A 29 -23.51 2.99 -4.51
CA GLY A 29 -22.97 1.73 -5.03
C GLY A 29 -21.62 1.90 -5.74
N PHE A 30 -21.43 3.03 -6.43
CA PHE A 30 -20.13 3.37 -7.03
C PHE A 30 -19.07 3.70 -5.97
N LEU A 31 -19.43 4.44 -4.91
CA LEU A 31 -18.50 4.71 -3.80
C LEU A 31 -18.10 3.42 -3.07
N MET A 32 -19.05 2.51 -2.85
CA MET A 32 -18.75 1.20 -2.26
C MET A 32 -17.84 0.37 -3.16
N TYR A 33 -18.07 0.37 -4.48
CA TYR A 33 -17.19 -0.28 -5.43
C TYR A 33 -15.76 0.27 -5.36
N LEU A 34 -15.57 1.58 -5.31
CA LEU A 34 -14.23 2.19 -5.20
C LEU A 34 -13.52 1.91 -3.86
N GLN A 35 -14.26 1.50 -2.83
CA GLN A 35 -13.72 1.13 -1.52
C GLN A 35 -13.55 -0.38 -1.36
N ASP A 36 -13.94 -1.16 -2.37
CA ASP A 36 -13.85 -2.61 -2.33
C ASP A 36 -12.38 -3.05 -2.31
N PRO A 37 -11.94 -3.90 -1.35
CA PRO A 37 -10.59 -4.44 -1.31
C PRO A 37 -10.16 -5.14 -2.61
N GLU A 38 -11.08 -5.73 -3.37
CA GLU A 38 -10.76 -6.36 -4.66
C GLU A 38 -10.43 -5.34 -5.75
N THR A 39 -10.83 -4.08 -5.57
CA THR A 39 -10.55 -2.96 -6.48
C THR A 39 -9.38 -2.10 -6.00
N ALA A 40 -8.71 -2.51 -4.93
CA ALA A 40 -7.57 -1.78 -4.39
C ALA A 40 -6.48 -1.63 -5.47
N VAL A 41 -5.88 -0.44 -5.52
CA VAL A 41 -4.79 -0.13 -6.46
C VAL A 41 -3.57 -1.02 -6.21
N LEU A 42 -3.37 -1.45 -4.97
CA LEU A 42 -2.30 -2.35 -4.58
C LEU A 42 -2.80 -3.79 -4.61
N ASN A 43 -2.00 -4.67 -5.22
CA ASN A 43 -2.30 -6.10 -5.27
C ASN A 43 -2.31 -6.68 -3.83
N PRO A 44 -3.43 -7.22 -3.33
CA PRO A 44 -3.48 -7.84 -2.01
C PRO A 44 -2.53 -9.04 -1.86
N ASP A 45 -2.14 -9.70 -2.95
CA ASP A 45 -1.18 -10.81 -2.89
C ASP A 45 0.24 -10.35 -2.50
N HIS A 46 0.53 -9.05 -2.61
CA HIS A 46 1.83 -8.48 -2.24
C HIS A 46 1.86 -8.01 -0.77
N ARG A 47 0.83 -8.33 0.03
CA ARG A 47 0.78 -8.02 1.47
C ARG A 47 1.80 -8.82 2.27
N ASP A 48 2.07 -10.05 1.83
CA ASP A 48 3.06 -10.95 2.40
C ASP A 48 4.31 -11.02 1.51
N VAL A 49 5.34 -11.70 2.00
CA VAL A 49 6.56 -11.93 1.21
C VAL A 49 6.23 -12.85 0.04
N TYR A 50 6.09 -12.24 -1.15
CA TYR A 50 5.79 -12.94 -2.40
C TYR A 50 7.03 -13.18 -3.28
N GLN A 51 8.15 -12.53 -2.94
CA GLN A 51 9.40 -12.63 -3.69
C GLN A 51 10.13 -13.93 -3.34
N ASP A 52 10.85 -14.49 -4.30
CA ASP A 52 11.75 -15.61 -4.06
C ASP A 52 12.94 -15.14 -3.20
N MET A 53 12.91 -15.46 -1.90
CA MET A 53 13.94 -15.09 -0.92
C MET A 53 15.15 -16.04 -0.88
N THR A 54 15.27 -16.99 -1.82
CA THR A 54 16.38 -17.95 -1.86
C THR A 54 17.59 -17.45 -2.65
N LYS A 55 17.42 -16.38 -3.44
CA LYS A 55 18.50 -15.76 -4.22
C LYS A 55 19.49 -15.04 -3.30
N PRO A 56 20.76 -14.83 -3.73
CA PRO A 56 21.74 -14.10 -2.93
C PRO A 56 21.35 -12.61 -2.77
N LEU A 57 21.84 -11.98 -1.69
CA LEU A 57 21.41 -10.63 -1.26
C LEU A 57 21.57 -9.54 -2.32
N ASN A 58 22.53 -9.68 -3.23
CA ASN A 58 22.77 -8.73 -4.33
C ASN A 58 21.66 -8.73 -5.40
N HIS A 59 20.64 -9.58 -5.28
CA HIS A 59 19.46 -9.59 -6.16
C HIS A 59 18.29 -8.75 -5.63
N TYR A 60 18.39 -8.19 -4.42
CA TYR A 60 17.32 -7.43 -3.81
C TYR A 60 17.75 -5.99 -3.52
N PHE A 61 16.79 -5.08 -3.58
CA PHE A 61 16.94 -3.76 -2.99
C PHE A 61 16.79 -3.87 -1.48
N ILE A 62 17.72 -3.27 -0.74
CA ILE A 62 17.73 -3.27 0.72
C ILE A 62 17.31 -1.88 1.19
N SER A 63 16.25 -1.81 1.98
CA SER A 63 15.85 -0.57 2.63
C SER A 63 16.89 -0.19 3.69
N SER A 64 17.55 0.95 3.51
CA SER A 64 18.64 1.42 4.37
C SER A 64 18.41 2.86 4.81
N SER A 65 18.78 3.20 6.04
CA SER A 65 18.80 4.59 6.52
C SER A 65 20.24 5.06 6.75
N HIS A 66 20.54 6.29 6.34
CA HIS A 66 21.82 6.94 6.59
C HIS A 66 21.74 7.75 7.88
N ASN A 67 22.81 7.76 8.69
CA ASN A 67 22.91 8.55 9.92
C ASN A 67 21.69 8.45 10.86
N THR A 68 21.19 7.23 11.04
CA THR A 68 19.97 6.91 11.79
C THR A 68 19.93 7.44 13.22
N TYR A 69 21.08 7.75 13.80
CA TYR A 69 21.21 8.30 15.15
C TYR A 69 20.90 9.80 15.23
N LEU A 70 20.94 10.53 14.12
CA LEU A 70 20.69 11.97 14.06
C LEU A 70 19.20 12.26 14.07
N MET A 71 18.78 13.17 14.94
CA MET A 71 17.38 13.60 15.02
C MET A 71 17.06 14.77 14.08
N GLU A 72 18.07 15.56 13.70
CA GLU A 72 17.91 16.85 13.02
C GLU A 72 19.06 17.07 12.02
N ASP A 73 19.65 18.28 11.96
CA ASP A 73 20.66 18.68 11.01
C ASP A 73 21.94 17.81 11.06
N GLN A 74 22.55 17.57 9.89
CA GLN A 74 23.73 16.73 9.72
C GLN A 74 25.01 17.30 10.36
N LEU A 75 25.06 18.62 10.62
CA LEU A 75 26.26 19.30 11.09
C LEU A 75 26.23 19.61 12.60
N LYS A 76 25.05 19.86 13.18
CA LYS A 76 24.93 20.27 14.59
C LYS A 76 23.78 19.61 15.36
N GLY A 77 23.03 18.71 14.74
CA GLY A 77 21.88 18.04 15.38
C GLY A 77 22.30 17.08 16.49
N PRO A 78 21.49 16.93 17.56
CA PRO A 78 21.76 15.97 18.62
C PRO A 78 21.54 14.52 18.16
N SER A 79 22.38 13.61 18.65
CA SER A 79 22.25 12.16 18.41
C SER A 79 21.47 11.47 19.53
N LYS A 80 20.52 10.58 19.20
CA LYS A 80 19.74 9.82 20.19
C LYS A 80 19.53 8.36 19.80
N ARG A 81 19.75 7.45 20.74
CA ARG A 81 19.50 6.00 20.56
C ARG A 81 18.03 5.68 20.23
N SER A 82 17.08 6.48 20.71
CA SER A 82 15.66 6.31 20.42
C SER A 82 15.32 6.49 18.93
N ASN A 83 16.17 7.18 18.15
CA ASN A 83 15.91 7.34 16.72
C ASN A 83 16.24 6.08 15.91
N LEU A 84 17.18 5.24 16.38
CA LEU A 84 17.40 3.93 15.77
C LEU A 84 16.16 3.06 15.88
N ILE A 85 15.56 3.02 17.08
CA ILE A 85 14.30 2.33 17.33
C ILE A 85 13.23 2.92 16.42
N ARG A 86 13.09 4.26 16.39
CA ARG A 86 12.12 4.93 15.51
C ARG A 86 12.33 4.58 14.04
N SER A 87 13.56 4.55 13.54
CA SER A 87 13.86 4.20 12.15
C SER A 87 13.51 2.74 11.86
N ILE A 88 13.85 1.80 12.75
CA ILE A 88 13.47 0.40 12.59
C ILE A 88 11.94 0.27 12.57
N PHE A 89 11.23 0.94 13.49
CA PHE A 89 9.78 0.95 13.50
C PHE A 89 9.18 1.60 12.24
N VAL A 90 9.75 2.71 11.74
CA VAL A 90 9.31 3.36 10.50
C VAL A 90 9.56 2.45 9.29
N MET A 91 10.70 1.75 9.23
CA MET A 91 10.98 0.76 8.18
C MET A 91 9.97 -0.41 8.24
N ILE A 92 9.66 -0.92 9.44
CA ILE A 92 8.64 -1.97 9.63
C ILE A 92 7.24 -1.46 9.28
N ILE A 93 6.89 -0.24 9.70
CA ILE A 93 5.59 0.37 9.41
C ILE A 93 5.45 0.58 7.91
N ILE A 94 6.44 1.13 7.21
CA ILE A 94 6.37 1.34 5.75
C ILE A 94 6.16 0.02 5.01
N LEU A 95 6.81 -1.07 5.45
CA LEU A 95 6.58 -2.41 4.90
C LEU A 95 5.17 -2.96 5.18
N THR A 96 4.52 -2.56 6.29
CA THR A 96 3.21 -3.07 6.72
C THR A 96 2.03 -2.16 6.36
N THR A 97 2.16 -0.84 6.32
CA THR A 97 1.12 0.10 5.84
C THR A 97 0.89 0.00 4.34
N PHE A 98 1.85 -0.56 3.59
CA PHE A 98 1.63 -0.99 2.21
C PHE A 98 0.54 -2.07 2.09
N SER A 99 0.33 -2.85 3.15
CA SER A 99 -0.67 -3.91 3.21
C SER A 99 -2.09 -3.39 3.53
N HIS A 100 -2.24 -2.19 4.09
CA HIS A 100 -3.55 -1.63 4.47
C HIS A 100 -3.83 -0.27 3.80
N ASN A 101 -4.28 -0.33 2.55
CA ASN A 101 -5.16 0.64 1.88
C ASN A 101 -4.93 2.13 2.17
N TYR A 102 -3.73 2.65 1.95
CA TYR A 102 -3.52 4.08 1.67
C TYR A 102 -2.35 4.26 0.68
N PHE A 103 -2.70 4.78 -0.50
CA PHE A 103 -1.86 5.49 -1.47
C PHE A 103 -0.33 5.28 -1.40
N ALA A 104 0.18 4.31 -2.16
CA ALA A 104 1.09 4.52 -3.28
C ALA A 104 1.81 3.21 -3.63
N CYS A 105 1.80 2.84 -4.90
CA CYS A 105 2.75 1.90 -5.47
C CYS A 105 4.15 2.54 -5.42
N LEU A 106 4.88 2.34 -4.33
CA LEU A 106 6.33 2.51 -4.24
C LEU A 106 7.04 1.19 -4.59
N ASP A 107 7.46 1.04 -5.83
CA ASP A 107 8.85 0.63 -6.01
C ASP A 107 9.81 1.85 -5.78
N CYS A 108 9.27 3.04 -5.45
CA CYS A 108 9.84 4.35 -5.83
C CYS A 108 9.96 5.50 -4.79
N LEU A 109 9.55 5.42 -3.51
CA LEU A 109 9.48 6.65 -2.65
C LEU A 109 10.21 6.56 -1.29
N LEU A 110 11.06 5.57 -1.02
CA LEU A 110 11.87 5.61 0.21
C LEU A 110 13.30 5.06 0.09
N ILE A 111 13.91 5.19 -1.09
CA ILE A 111 15.34 5.56 -1.15
C ILE A 111 15.51 7.06 -0.82
N THR A 112 14.42 7.82 -0.78
CA THR A 112 14.44 9.28 -0.94
C THR A 112 13.76 10.04 0.20
N ILE A 113 14.00 9.67 1.45
CA ILE A 113 14.01 10.69 2.51
C ILE A 113 15.36 10.58 3.19
N LEU A 114 16.15 11.62 2.95
CA LEU A 114 17.36 12.01 3.68
C LEU A 114 17.32 11.67 5.17
#